data_AF-R9JGV3-F1
#
_entry.id   AF-R9JGV3-F1
#
_cell.length_a   1.000
_cell.length_b   1.000
_cell.length_c   1.000
_cell.angle_alpha   90.00
_cell.angle_beta   90.00
_cell.angle_gamma   90.00
#
_symmetry.space_group_name_H-M   'P 1'
#
loop_
_entity.id
_entity.type
_entity.pdbx_description
1 polymer ?
#
loop_
_entity_poly.entity_id
_entity_poly.type
_entity_poly.pdbx_seq_one_letter_code
_entity_poly.pdbx_strand_id
1 'polypeptide(L)'
;MGKLNKFESVDVTASLEAIMKQNTAFYQSDFDIDKEIIKRAAESPNAGDKMLLWFSRPSGTCCIKERDAFLKDTREHNTWKFYGEQTRDRVLAYAVELTGIQDGKITGNLYELDYQQHYKHVTEQALPADNYMLIYEHGEREQPAARPFDASPNPQLGKFERFEAIPNDPEALQSLLREERRSREQSAVPGDLETHTAALRDGLIETEARRIVGKMKELSDPNSPDKSHFMVELSPYFTQIATTKDTDRLFSMLPYKTLSFSQIKDRHGTYALIGKDENRDRLIKKPRPSVRAQLAQDKKRTAPKKTAAKKKDHGLEV
;
A
#
# COMPACT_ATOMS: atom_id res chain seq x y z
N MET A 1 -7.77 9.37 12.87
CA MET A 1 -6.75 8.74 12.01
C MET A 1 -5.37 9.25 12.43
N GLY A 2 -4.36 8.38 12.50
CA GLY A 2 -2.98 8.83 12.71
C GLY A 2 -2.55 9.74 11.56
N LYS A 3 -1.54 10.59 11.79
CA LYS A 3 -0.96 11.42 10.73
C LYS A 3 -0.24 10.52 9.73
N LEU A 4 -0.71 10.49 8.48
CA LEU A 4 -0.17 9.67 7.39
C LEU A 4 0.60 10.55 6.40
N ASN A 5 1.54 9.94 5.67
CA ASN A 5 2.43 10.70 4.80
C ASN A 5 1.71 11.15 3.52
N LYS A 6 2.02 12.38 3.09
CA LYS A 6 1.72 12.91 1.76
C LYS A 6 3.02 13.12 1.01
N PHE A 7 3.10 12.58 -0.20
CA PHE A 7 4.23 12.75 -1.10
C PHE A 7 3.76 13.62 -2.26
N GLU A 8 4.27 14.85 -2.31
CA GLU A 8 3.80 15.86 -3.27
C GLU A 8 4.61 15.84 -4.56
N SER A 9 3.94 16.07 -5.69
CA SER A 9 4.56 16.28 -7.01
C SER A 9 5.56 15.20 -7.40
N VAL A 10 5.20 13.94 -7.14
CA VAL A 10 6.03 12.78 -7.46
C VAL A 10 5.75 12.26 -8.87
N ASP A 11 6.72 11.54 -9.43
CA ASP A 11 6.47 10.63 -10.56
C ASP A 11 5.63 9.45 -10.03
N VAL A 12 4.32 9.47 -10.30
CA VAL A 12 3.34 8.55 -9.71
C VAL A 12 3.70 7.11 -10.02
N THR A 13 3.99 6.82 -11.29
CA THR A 13 4.30 5.46 -11.73
C THR A 13 5.59 4.94 -11.08
N ALA A 14 6.67 5.72 -11.13
CA ALA A 14 7.93 5.30 -10.52
C ALA A 14 7.80 5.15 -8.99
N SER A 15 7.01 6.01 -8.36
CA SER A 15 6.81 6.00 -6.90
C SER A 15 6.03 4.78 -6.44
N LEU A 16 4.92 4.47 -7.10
CA LEU A 16 4.12 3.28 -6.81
C LEU A 16 4.90 1.99 -7.12
N GLU A 17 5.74 1.99 -8.16
CA GLU A 17 6.63 0.84 -8.44
C GLU A 17 7.65 0.62 -7.31
N ALA A 18 8.25 1.70 -6.82
CA ALA A 18 9.21 1.63 -5.72
C ALA A 18 8.56 1.11 -4.43
N ILE A 19 7.31 1.50 -4.16
CA ILE A 19 6.50 1.01 -3.05
C ILE A 19 6.11 -0.46 -3.25
N MET A 20 5.62 -0.83 -4.43
CA MET A 20 5.25 -2.21 -4.79
C MET A 20 6.41 -3.16 -4.52
N LYS A 21 7.64 -2.79 -4.93
CA LYS A 21 8.86 -3.59 -4.71
C LYS A 21 9.16 -3.87 -3.24
N GLN A 22 8.56 -3.14 -2.29
CA GLN A 22 8.73 -3.39 -0.86
C GLN A 22 7.72 -4.39 -0.28
N ASN A 23 6.67 -4.75 -1.01
CA ASN A 23 5.56 -5.53 -0.45
C ASN A 23 5.02 -6.62 -1.38
N THR A 24 5.06 -6.45 -2.70
CA THR A 24 4.53 -7.40 -3.69
C THR A 24 5.61 -8.38 -4.15
N ALA A 25 5.46 -9.63 -3.70
CA ALA A 25 6.34 -10.75 -4.06
C ALA A 25 5.93 -11.43 -5.35
N PHE A 26 4.63 -11.65 -5.52
CA PHE A 26 4.06 -12.35 -6.66
C PHE A 26 3.13 -11.43 -7.43
N TYR A 27 2.92 -11.74 -8.71
CA TYR A 27 2.04 -10.98 -9.60
C TYR A 27 2.42 -9.49 -9.68
N GLN A 28 3.72 -9.16 -9.69
CA GLN A 28 4.17 -7.79 -9.95
C GLN A 28 3.72 -7.27 -11.33
N SER A 29 3.41 -8.18 -12.27
CA SER A 29 2.79 -7.85 -13.56
C SER A 29 1.42 -7.18 -13.45
N ASP A 30 0.70 -7.34 -12.32
CA ASP A 30 -0.56 -6.63 -12.08
C ASP A 30 -0.35 -5.12 -12.12
N PHE A 31 0.85 -4.65 -11.76
CA PHE A 31 1.18 -3.24 -11.80
C PHE A 31 1.25 -2.68 -13.23
N ASP A 32 1.43 -3.52 -14.25
CA ASP A 32 1.33 -3.06 -15.64
C ASP A 32 -0.12 -2.73 -16.02
N ILE A 33 -1.11 -3.43 -15.44
CA ILE A 33 -2.52 -3.07 -15.56
C ILE A 33 -2.78 -1.75 -14.83
N ASP A 34 -2.23 -1.59 -13.63
CA ASP A 34 -2.36 -0.35 -12.85
C ASP A 34 -1.79 0.85 -13.63
N LYS A 35 -0.64 0.70 -14.29
CA LYS A 35 -0.05 1.75 -15.15
C LYS A 35 -1.00 2.18 -16.26
N GLU A 36 -1.67 1.24 -16.91
CA GLU A 36 -2.65 1.57 -17.95
C GLU A 36 -3.86 2.31 -17.39
N ILE A 37 -4.34 1.93 -16.20
CA ILE A 37 -5.42 2.66 -15.51
C ILE A 37 -4.97 4.08 -15.16
N ILE A 38 -3.79 4.23 -14.57
CA ILE A 38 -3.21 5.53 -14.20
C ILE A 38 -3.02 6.41 -15.45
N LYS A 39 -2.54 5.84 -16.56
CA LYS A 39 -2.36 6.56 -17.82
C LYS A 39 -3.70 7.06 -18.38
N ARG A 40 -4.70 6.20 -18.49
CA ARG A 40 -6.04 6.60 -18.95
C ARG A 40 -6.66 7.67 -18.06
N ALA A 41 -6.50 7.53 -16.74
CA ALA A 41 -6.93 8.53 -15.78
C ALA A 41 -6.19 9.86 -15.98
N ALA A 42 -4.87 9.84 -16.20
CA ALA A 42 -4.05 11.03 -16.45
C ALA A 42 -4.40 11.73 -17.78
N GLU A 43 -4.87 11.00 -18.79
CA GLU A 43 -5.31 11.53 -20.09
C GLU A 43 -6.78 12.01 -20.08
N SER A 44 -7.60 11.54 -19.12
CA SER A 44 -9.02 11.92 -19.05
C SER A 44 -9.22 13.44 -18.92
N PRO A 45 -10.14 14.06 -19.67
CA PRO A 45 -10.50 15.46 -19.47
C PRO A 45 -11.33 15.68 -18.19
N ASN A 46 -11.88 14.62 -17.59
CA ASN A 46 -12.70 14.72 -16.39
C ASN A 46 -11.82 14.77 -15.13
N ALA A 47 -11.96 15.86 -14.36
CA ALA A 47 -11.26 16.02 -13.08
C ALA A 47 -11.60 14.90 -12.07
N GLY A 48 -12.81 14.33 -12.13
CA GLY A 48 -13.24 13.23 -11.26
C GLY A 48 -12.47 11.92 -11.50
N ASP A 49 -11.88 11.73 -12.68
CA ASP A 49 -11.09 10.54 -13.00
C ASP A 49 -9.66 10.62 -12.46
N LYS A 50 -9.21 11.79 -11.99
CA LYS A 50 -7.84 12.02 -11.51
C LYS A 50 -7.60 11.49 -10.10
N MET A 51 -8.65 11.03 -9.42
CA MET A 51 -8.56 10.47 -8.07
C MET A 51 -8.69 8.95 -8.13
N LEU A 52 -7.61 8.27 -7.76
CA LEU A 52 -7.53 6.81 -7.75
C LEU A 52 -7.22 6.31 -6.33
N LEU A 53 -7.61 5.07 -6.07
CA LEU A 53 -7.13 4.32 -4.92
C LEU A 53 -6.24 3.19 -5.43
N TRP A 54 -5.07 3.05 -4.81
CA TRP A 54 -4.11 2.02 -5.16
C TRP A 54 -3.69 1.25 -3.92
N PHE A 55 -3.53 -0.07 -4.05
CA PHE A 55 -2.85 -0.85 -3.02
C PHE A 55 -1.83 -1.84 -3.61
N SER A 56 -0.88 -2.21 -2.76
CA SER A 56 0.04 -3.33 -2.96
C SER A 56 -0.09 -4.32 -1.81
N ARG A 57 -0.14 -5.61 -2.17
CA ARG A 57 -0.12 -6.76 -1.26
C ARG A 57 0.93 -7.78 -1.72
N PRO A 58 1.27 -8.81 -0.91
CA PRO A 58 2.25 -9.83 -1.27
C PRO A 58 1.99 -10.54 -2.59
N SER A 59 0.73 -10.70 -3.00
CA SER A 59 0.38 -11.37 -4.25
C SER A 59 -0.39 -10.48 -5.23
N GLY A 60 0.05 -9.24 -5.41
CA GLY A 60 -0.43 -8.38 -6.50
C GLY A 60 -0.65 -6.94 -6.08
N THR A 61 -1.10 -6.15 -7.04
CA THR A 61 -1.48 -4.75 -6.87
C THR A 61 -2.88 -4.51 -7.45
N CYS A 62 -3.48 -3.38 -7.08
CA CYS A 62 -4.77 -3.00 -7.64
C CYS A 62 -4.91 -1.48 -7.65
N CYS A 63 -5.29 -0.93 -8.80
CA CYS A 63 -5.69 0.45 -8.98
C CYS A 63 -7.18 0.53 -9.35
N ILE A 64 -7.94 1.37 -8.65
CA ILE A 64 -9.35 1.63 -8.93
C ILE A 64 -9.66 3.12 -8.89
N LYS A 65 -10.77 3.54 -9.53
CA LYS A 65 -11.27 4.91 -9.38
C LYS A 65 -11.81 5.10 -7.98
N GLU A 66 -11.45 6.21 -7.34
CA GLU A 66 -11.95 6.52 -5.99
C GLU A 66 -13.48 6.68 -5.98
N ARG A 67 -14.02 7.41 -6.96
CA ARG A 67 -15.47 7.62 -7.13
C ARG A 67 -16.22 6.30 -7.05
N ASP A 68 -15.79 5.31 -7.84
CA ASP A 68 -16.51 4.05 -7.98
C ASP A 68 -16.35 3.16 -6.74
N ALA A 69 -15.26 3.32 -5.97
CA ALA A 69 -15.12 2.65 -4.67
C ALA A 69 -16.23 3.05 -3.68
N PHE A 70 -16.78 4.26 -3.79
CA PHE A 70 -17.92 4.73 -2.99
C PHE A 70 -19.29 4.42 -3.59
N LEU A 71 -19.36 3.60 -4.64
CA LEU A 71 -20.60 3.16 -5.26
C LEU A 71 -20.81 1.66 -5.06
N LYS A 72 -21.88 1.30 -4.34
CA LYS A 72 -22.22 -0.10 -4.06
C LYS A 72 -22.40 -0.88 -5.36
N ASP A 73 -22.08 -2.16 -5.28
CA ASP A 73 -22.21 -3.15 -6.37
C ASP A 73 -21.36 -2.89 -7.62
N THR A 74 -20.55 -1.81 -7.63
CA THR A 74 -19.48 -1.66 -8.61
C THR A 74 -18.37 -2.66 -8.35
N ARG A 75 -17.63 -3.01 -9.42
CA ARG A 75 -16.47 -3.88 -9.30
C ARG A 75 -15.42 -3.27 -8.37
N GLU A 76 -15.23 -1.97 -8.44
CA GLU A 76 -14.26 -1.18 -7.69
C GLU A 76 -14.57 -1.23 -6.18
N HIS A 77 -15.82 -0.96 -5.79
CA HIS A 77 -16.29 -1.09 -4.40
C HIS A 77 -16.09 -2.51 -3.88
N ASN A 78 -16.57 -3.50 -4.63
CA ASN A 78 -16.48 -4.90 -4.24
C ASN A 78 -15.02 -5.37 -4.11
N THR A 79 -14.14 -4.93 -5.00
CA THR A 79 -12.70 -5.25 -4.95
C THR A 79 -12.05 -4.62 -3.72
N TRP A 80 -12.28 -3.32 -3.48
CA TRP A 80 -11.70 -2.63 -2.34
C TRP A 80 -12.16 -3.21 -1.00
N LYS A 81 -13.44 -3.59 -0.91
CA LYS A 81 -14.01 -4.23 0.27
C LYS A 81 -13.51 -5.67 0.45
N PHE A 82 -13.53 -6.49 -0.61
CA PHE A 82 -13.14 -7.90 -0.56
C PHE A 82 -11.74 -8.07 0.02
N TYR A 83 -10.77 -7.30 -0.46
CA TYR A 83 -9.41 -7.40 0.06
C TYR A 83 -9.29 -6.88 1.49
N GLY A 84 -10.13 -5.94 1.93
CA GLY A 84 -10.19 -5.49 3.32
C GLY A 84 -10.71 -6.57 4.27
N GLU A 85 -11.70 -7.35 3.84
CA GLU A 85 -12.34 -8.40 4.64
C GLU A 85 -11.57 -9.73 4.63
N GLN A 86 -11.04 -10.12 3.48
CA GLN A 86 -10.54 -11.48 3.25
C GLN A 86 -9.04 -11.61 3.46
N THR A 87 -8.28 -10.53 3.33
CA THR A 87 -6.82 -10.64 3.41
C THR A 87 -6.32 -10.54 4.85
N ARG A 88 -5.45 -11.48 5.21
CA ARG A 88 -4.57 -11.33 6.38
C ARG A 88 -3.20 -10.76 5.99
N ASP A 89 -3.03 -10.43 4.71
CA ASP A 89 -1.80 -9.87 4.18
C ASP A 89 -1.57 -8.46 4.71
N ARG A 90 -0.29 -8.08 4.74
CA ARG A 90 0.09 -6.67 4.87
C ARG A 90 -0.27 -5.94 3.58
N VAL A 91 -1.21 -5.00 3.66
CA VAL A 91 -1.59 -4.14 2.53
C VAL A 91 -0.98 -2.75 2.73
N LEU A 92 -0.28 -2.26 1.71
CA LEU A 92 0.11 -0.85 1.61
C LEU A 92 -0.91 -0.17 0.70
N ALA A 93 -1.59 0.86 1.17
CA ALA A 93 -2.63 1.55 0.39
C ALA A 93 -2.38 3.05 0.32
N TYR A 94 -2.76 3.64 -0.82
CA TYR A 94 -2.55 5.04 -1.13
C TYR A 94 -3.74 5.59 -1.92
N ALA A 95 -4.16 6.81 -1.59
CA ALA A 95 -4.94 7.62 -2.51
C ALA A 95 -3.97 8.35 -3.45
N VAL A 96 -4.30 8.38 -4.73
CA VAL A 96 -3.48 8.94 -5.80
C VAL A 96 -4.26 10.09 -6.43
N GLU A 97 -3.68 11.29 -6.37
CA GLU A 97 -4.20 12.48 -7.03
C GLU A 97 -3.30 12.82 -8.22
N LEU A 98 -3.81 12.66 -9.44
CA LEU A 98 -3.07 12.95 -10.65
C LEU A 98 -3.13 14.45 -10.97
N THR A 99 -1.98 15.10 -11.10
CA THR A 99 -1.88 16.56 -11.34
C THR A 99 -1.55 16.92 -12.78
N GLY A 100 -0.98 16.00 -13.56
CA GLY A 100 -0.71 16.21 -14.98
C GLY A 100 0.43 15.34 -15.51
N ILE A 101 0.85 15.63 -16.74
CA ILE A 101 1.98 14.95 -17.41
C ILE A 101 3.10 15.98 -17.63
N GLN A 102 4.30 15.70 -17.13
CA GLN A 102 5.49 16.56 -17.27
C GLN A 102 6.66 15.72 -17.76
N ASP A 103 7.32 16.14 -18.84
CA ASP A 103 8.45 15.41 -19.45
C ASP A 103 8.16 13.92 -19.72
N GLY A 104 6.92 13.62 -20.13
CA GLY A 104 6.46 12.24 -20.38
C GLY A 104 6.17 11.41 -19.11
N LYS A 105 6.26 12.01 -17.92
CA LYS A 105 5.97 11.36 -16.64
C LYS A 105 4.63 11.81 -16.10
N ILE A 106 3.87 10.87 -15.54
CA ILE A 106 2.62 11.16 -14.86
C ILE A 106 2.96 11.67 -13.45
N THR A 107 2.61 12.93 -13.21
CA THR A 107 2.85 13.63 -11.94
C THR A 107 1.61 13.63 -11.06
N GLY A 108 1.81 13.62 -9.75
CA GLY A 108 0.71 13.63 -8.80
C GLY A 108 1.14 13.64 -7.35
N ASN A 109 0.15 13.54 -6.47
CA ASN A 109 0.32 13.42 -5.03
C ASN A 109 -0.10 12.03 -4.57
N LEU A 110 0.65 11.44 -3.65
CA LEU A 110 0.31 10.18 -2.99
C LEU A 110 -0.01 10.45 -1.52
N TYR A 111 -1.14 9.94 -1.05
CA TYR A 111 -1.55 10.01 0.35
C TYR A 111 -1.58 8.59 0.89
N GLU A 112 -0.72 8.29 1.87
CA GLU A 112 -0.75 7.00 2.55
C GLU A 112 -2.08 6.79 3.28
N LEU A 113 -2.63 5.57 3.20
CA LEU A 113 -3.88 5.18 3.83
C LEU A 113 -3.65 4.03 4.81
N ASP A 114 -4.33 4.08 5.96
CA ASP A 114 -4.59 2.86 6.72
C ASP A 114 -5.68 2.07 6.00
N TYR A 115 -5.27 1.07 5.21
CA TYR A 115 -6.19 0.29 4.41
C TYR A 115 -7.34 -0.31 5.22
N GLN A 116 -7.05 -0.83 6.42
CA GLN A 116 -8.02 -1.50 7.29
C GLN A 116 -9.07 -0.55 7.87
N GLN A 117 -8.69 0.70 8.14
CA GLN A 117 -9.65 1.75 8.48
C GLN A 117 -10.41 2.23 7.24
N HIS A 118 -9.70 2.41 6.12
CA HIS A 118 -10.25 3.01 4.91
C HIS A 118 -11.31 2.14 4.23
N TYR A 119 -11.11 0.82 4.11
CA TYR A 119 -12.14 -0.02 3.46
C TYR A 119 -13.45 -0.05 4.27
N LYS A 120 -13.37 0.00 5.60
CA LYS A 120 -14.56 0.07 6.49
C LYS A 120 -15.31 1.37 6.25
N HIS A 121 -14.59 2.49 6.25
CA HIS A 121 -15.14 3.80 5.93
C HIS A 121 -15.81 3.83 4.55
N VAL A 122 -15.13 3.34 3.51
CA VAL A 122 -15.70 3.22 2.15
C VAL A 122 -16.97 2.36 2.16
N THR A 123 -16.98 1.24 2.89
CA THR A 123 -18.14 0.36 2.99
C THR A 123 -19.33 1.03 3.67
N GLU A 124 -19.06 1.79 4.74
CA GLU A 124 -20.07 2.51 5.53
C GLU A 124 -20.68 3.70 4.76
N GLN A 125 -19.85 4.45 4.03
CA GLN A 125 -20.28 5.66 3.32
C GLN A 125 -20.78 5.43 1.89
N ALA A 126 -20.61 4.22 1.34
CA ALA A 126 -20.96 3.96 -0.06
C ALA A 126 -22.45 4.17 -0.36
N LEU A 127 -22.71 4.84 -1.48
CA LEU A 127 -24.04 5.12 -2.01
C LEU A 127 -24.44 4.03 -3.03
N PRO A 128 -25.72 3.70 -3.20
CA PRO A 128 -26.14 2.79 -4.24
C PRO A 128 -25.97 3.40 -5.64
N ALA A 129 -25.56 2.58 -6.61
CA ALA A 129 -25.69 2.92 -8.02
C ALA A 129 -27.14 2.67 -8.46
N ASP A 130 -27.74 3.62 -9.17
CA ASP A 130 -29.13 3.54 -9.65
C ASP A 130 -29.19 3.06 -11.09
N ASN A 131 -28.34 3.64 -11.94
CA ASN A 131 -28.22 3.31 -13.36
C ASN A 131 -26.76 3.06 -13.76
N TYR A 132 -26.57 2.38 -14.89
CA TYR A 132 -25.32 2.35 -15.63
C TYR A 132 -25.47 3.18 -16.91
N MET A 133 -24.49 4.04 -17.18
CA MET A 133 -24.27 4.62 -18.49
C MET A 133 -23.41 3.67 -19.31
N LEU A 134 -23.96 3.08 -20.36
CA LEU A 134 -23.24 2.25 -21.31
C LEU A 134 -22.72 3.13 -22.45
N ILE A 135 -21.40 3.14 -22.64
CA ILE A 135 -20.71 4.01 -23.60
C ILE A 135 -20.25 3.17 -24.79
N TYR A 136 -20.63 3.62 -25.98
CA TYR A 136 -20.32 2.99 -27.26
C TYR A 136 -19.64 4.00 -28.20
N GLU A 137 -19.07 3.52 -29.30
CA GLU A 137 -18.36 4.35 -30.30
C GLU A 137 -19.18 5.54 -30.84
N HIS A 138 -20.51 5.40 -30.93
CA HIS A 138 -21.40 6.40 -31.55
C HIS A 138 -22.50 6.91 -30.61
N GLY A 139 -22.36 6.71 -29.30
CA GLY A 139 -23.27 7.30 -28.33
C GLY A 139 -23.32 6.56 -27.00
N GLU A 140 -24.26 6.96 -26.17
CA GLU A 140 -24.43 6.44 -24.82
C GLU A 140 -25.87 5.98 -24.58
N ARG A 141 -26.03 5.04 -23.65
CA ARG A 141 -27.32 4.51 -23.26
C ARG A 141 -27.36 4.27 -21.76
N GLU A 142 -28.34 4.86 -21.10
CA GLU A 142 -28.61 4.61 -19.70
C GLU A 142 -29.51 3.39 -19.50
N GLN A 143 -29.27 2.63 -18.43
CA GLN A 143 -30.17 1.57 -17.98
C GLN A 143 -30.08 1.34 -16.46
N PRO A 144 -31.11 0.77 -15.82
CA PRO A 144 -31.07 0.40 -14.40
C PRO A 144 -29.88 -0.50 -14.07
N ALA A 145 -29.18 -0.20 -12.96
CA ALA A 145 -28.02 -0.98 -12.52
C ALA A 145 -28.39 -2.42 -12.16
N ALA A 146 -29.63 -2.64 -11.71
CA ALA A 146 -30.19 -3.97 -11.45
C ALA A 146 -30.39 -4.83 -12.72
N ARG A 147 -30.36 -4.21 -13.91
CA ARG A 147 -30.52 -4.92 -15.18
C ARG A 147 -29.16 -5.41 -15.68
N PRO A 148 -28.98 -6.73 -15.91
CA PRO A 148 -27.75 -7.22 -16.51
C PRO A 148 -27.60 -6.70 -17.95
N PHE A 149 -26.37 -6.46 -18.35
CA PHE A 149 -26.00 -6.18 -19.74
C PHE A 149 -24.75 -6.99 -20.10
N ASP A 150 -24.55 -7.17 -21.41
CA ASP A 150 -23.30 -7.69 -21.95
C ASP A 150 -22.58 -6.59 -22.73
N ALA A 151 -21.28 -6.79 -22.95
CA ALA A 151 -20.45 -5.89 -23.76
C ALA A 151 -20.66 -6.11 -25.27
N SER A 152 -21.86 -6.51 -25.70
CA SER A 152 -22.15 -6.76 -27.11
C SER A 152 -22.23 -5.44 -27.90
N PRO A 153 -21.79 -5.44 -29.18
CA PRO A 153 -21.98 -4.28 -30.04
C PRO A 153 -23.47 -3.94 -30.20
N ASN A 154 -23.77 -2.64 -30.22
CA ASN A 154 -25.10 -2.16 -30.51
C ASN A 154 -25.22 -1.83 -32.01
N PRO A 155 -26.28 -2.27 -32.72
CA PRO A 155 -26.43 -1.99 -34.16
C PRO A 155 -26.42 -0.51 -34.54
N GLN A 156 -26.83 0.39 -33.64
CA GLN A 156 -26.89 1.84 -33.87
C GLN A 156 -25.71 2.58 -33.21
N LEU A 157 -25.32 2.15 -32.01
CA LEU A 157 -24.30 2.85 -31.23
C LEU A 157 -22.87 2.34 -31.49
N GLY A 158 -22.71 1.23 -32.22
CA GLY A 158 -21.41 0.65 -32.56
C GLY A 158 -20.86 -0.26 -31.47
N LYS A 159 -19.53 -0.39 -31.41
CA LYS A 159 -18.85 -1.26 -30.43
C LYS A 159 -19.01 -0.71 -29.02
N PHE A 160 -19.20 -1.61 -28.04
CA PHE A 160 -19.16 -1.27 -26.63
C PHE A 160 -17.74 -0.86 -26.22
N GLU A 161 -17.61 0.29 -25.55
CA GLU A 161 -16.33 0.80 -25.08
C GLU A 161 -16.13 0.58 -23.58
N ARG A 162 -17.10 1.02 -22.77
CA ARG A 162 -17.06 0.96 -21.30
C ARG A 162 -18.45 1.24 -20.71
N PHE A 163 -18.57 1.11 -19.39
CA PHE A 163 -19.73 1.58 -18.66
C PHE A 163 -19.31 2.44 -17.46
N GLU A 164 -20.23 3.27 -16.97
CA GLU A 164 -20.03 4.09 -15.79
C GLU A 164 -21.23 3.96 -14.84
N ALA A 165 -20.96 3.83 -13.54
CA ALA A 165 -22.00 3.79 -12.51
C ALA A 165 -22.55 5.20 -12.23
N ILE A 166 -23.87 5.34 -12.31
CA ILE A 166 -24.58 6.57 -11.95
C ILE A 166 -25.11 6.39 -10.52
N PRO A 167 -24.69 7.24 -9.56
CA PRO A 167 -25.22 7.18 -8.19
C PRO A 167 -26.71 7.53 -8.16
N ASN A 168 -27.43 6.98 -7.20
CA ASN A 168 -28.80 7.41 -6.88
C ASN A 168 -28.87 8.88 -6.44
N ASP A 169 -27.79 9.40 -5.86
CA ASP A 169 -27.64 10.80 -5.43
C ASP A 169 -26.27 11.34 -5.87
N PRO A 170 -26.18 11.98 -7.05
CA PRO A 170 -24.95 12.58 -7.55
C PRO A 170 -24.38 13.69 -6.68
N GLU A 171 -25.24 14.47 -6.01
CA GLU A 171 -24.81 15.58 -5.15
C GLU A 171 -24.21 15.07 -3.83
N ALA A 172 -24.81 14.03 -3.24
CA ALA A 172 -24.26 13.35 -2.09
C ALA A 172 -22.89 12.72 -2.40
N LEU A 173 -22.75 12.05 -3.55
CA LEU A 173 -21.46 11.48 -3.96
C LEU A 173 -20.40 12.58 -4.13
N GLN A 174 -20.75 13.68 -4.80
CA GLN A 174 -19.83 14.79 -4.99
C GLN A 174 -19.41 15.42 -3.66
N SER A 175 -20.35 15.54 -2.71
CA SER A 175 -20.09 16.07 -1.37
C SER A 175 -19.15 15.15 -0.58
N LEU A 176 -19.41 13.84 -0.60
CA LEU A 176 -18.56 12.82 0.02
C LEU A 176 -17.13 12.87 -0.51
N LEU A 177 -16.94 12.87 -1.84
CA LEU A 177 -15.60 12.91 -2.44
C LEU A 177 -14.83 14.21 -2.11
N ARG A 178 -15.53 15.35 -1.99
CA ARG A 178 -14.93 16.61 -1.53
C ARG A 178 -14.51 16.53 -0.07
N GLU A 179 -15.30 15.88 0.77
CA GLU A 179 -14.96 15.65 2.18
C GLU A 179 -13.76 14.72 2.33
N GLU A 180 -13.70 13.61 1.57
CA GLU A 180 -12.54 12.70 1.55
C GLU A 180 -11.25 13.44 1.21
N ARG A 181 -11.27 14.25 0.14
CA ARG A 181 -10.11 15.05 -0.26
C ARG A 181 -9.70 16.04 0.83
N ARG A 182 -10.67 16.74 1.42
CA ARG A 182 -10.41 17.73 2.48
C ARG A 182 -9.84 17.06 3.74
N SER A 183 -10.42 15.95 4.17
CA SER A 183 -10.01 15.20 5.35
C SER A 183 -8.57 14.68 5.21
N ARG A 184 -8.24 14.12 4.03
CA ARG A 184 -6.87 13.71 3.71
C ARG A 184 -5.89 14.87 3.74
N GLU A 185 -6.23 15.98 3.10
CA GLU A 185 -5.35 17.15 3.06
C GLU A 185 -5.08 17.73 4.46
N GLN A 186 -6.08 17.74 5.34
CA GLN A 186 -5.95 18.23 6.71
C GLN A 186 -5.12 17.32 7.62
N SER A 187 -5.15 16.00 7.37
CA SER A 187 -4.46 15.01 8.20
C SER A 187 -3.06 14.63 7.66
N ALA A 188 -2.77 15.00 6.42
CA ALA A 188 -1.51 14.76 5.74
C ALA A 188 -0.31 15.42 6.44
N VAL A 189 0.81 14.69 6.47
CA VAL A 189 2.12 15.23 6.84
C VAL A 189 3.07 15.06 5.66
N PRO A 190 3.88 16.08 5.32
CA PRO A 190 4.87 15.96 4.25
C PRO A 190 5.81 14.78 4.51
N GLY A 191 5.84 13.85 3.55
CA GLY A 191 6.67 12.67 3.54
C GLY A 191 7.80 12.76 2.51
N ASP A 192 8.88 12.04 2.77
CA ASP A 192 9.97 11.83 1.80
C ASP A 192 9.89 10.39 1.30
N LEU A 193 9.66 10.21 0.00
CA LEU A 193 9.37 8.89 -0.58
C LEU A 193 10.54 7.91 -0.41
N GLU A 194 11.77 8.41 -0.51
CA GLU A 194 12.96 7.59 -0.34
C GLU A 194 13.13 7.11 1.10
N THR A 195 12.86 7.98 2.07
CA THR A 195 12.83 7.62 3.49
C THR A 195 11.68 6.65 3.78
N HIS A 196 10.52 6.86 3.17
CA HIS A 196 9.35 6.00 3.32
C HIS A 196 9.61 4.58 2.80
N THR A 197 10.10 4.46 1.57
CA THR A 197 10.45 3.15 0.98
C THR A 197 11.54 2.43 1.77
N ALA A 198 12.54 3.15 2.31
CA ALA A 198 13.52 2.58 3.22
C ALA A 198 12.89 2.07 4.53
N ALA A 199 11.94 2.82 5.11
CA ALA A 199 11.20 2.39 6.30
C ALA A 199 10.32 1.17 6.03
N LEU A 200 9.68 1.09 4.85
CA LEU A 200 8.93 -0.08 4.41
C LEU A 200 9.83 -1.32 4.32
N ARG A 201 11.04 -1.17 3.76
CA ARG A 201 12.04 -2.24 3.67
C ARG A 201 12.53 -2.70 5.04
N ASP A 202 12.82 -1.76 5.93
CA ASP A 202 13.21 -2.07 7.31
C ASP A 202 12.10 -2.82 8.05
N GLY A 203 10.84 -2.38 7.89
CA GLY A 203 9.67 -3.03 8.48
C GLY A 203 9.37 -4.42 7.90
N LEU A 204 9.69 -4.67 6.63
CA LEU A 204 9.61 -6.01 6.01
C LEU A 204 10.54 -6.99 6.73
N ILE A 205 11.81 -6.62 6.91
CA ILE A 205 12.82 -7.45 7.57
C ILE A 205 12.45 -7.69 9.04
N GLU A 206 12.04 -6.63 9.74
CA GLU A 206 11.67 -6.74 11.15
C GLU A 206 10.44 -7.63 11.37
N THR A 207 9.42 -7.50 10.51
CA THR A 207 8.24 -8.36 10.54
C THR A 207 8.61 -9.83 10.38
N GLU A 208 9.49 -10.12 9.42
CA GLU A 208 9.96 -11.49 9.20
C GLU A 208 10.77 -12.02 10.40
N ALA A 209 11.64 -11.20 10.99
CA ALA A 209 12.39 -11.57 12.19
C ALA A 209 11.46 -11.92 13.36
N ARG A 210 10.42 -11.10 13.60
CA ARG A 210 9.42 -11.35 14.64
C ARG A 210 8.63 -12.62 14.36
N ARG A 211 8.25 -12.87 13.09
CA ARG A 211 7.56 -14.08 12.68
C ARG A 211 8.39 -15.33 12.95
N ILE A 212 9.68 -15.32 12.59
CA ILE A 212 10.60 -16.43 12.84
C ILE A 212 10.74 -16.68 14.34
N VAL A 213 11.01 -15.64 15.14
CA VAL A 213 11.14 -15.77 16.60
C VAL A 213 9.84 -16.29 17.24
N GLY A 214 8.68 -15.78 16.80
CA GLY A 214 7.37 -16.25 17.27
C GLY A 214 7.15 -17.73 16.97
N LYS A 215 7.30 -18.14 15.70
CA LYS A 215 7.16 -19.54 15.30
C LYS A 215 8.18 -20.46 15.97
N MET A 216 9.42 -19.99 16.20
CA MET A 216 10.42 -20.76 16.93
C MET A 216 9.97 -21.07 18.35
N LYS A 217 9.27 -20.16 19.03
CA LYS A 217 8.73 -20.38 20.39
C LYS A 217 7.56 -21.36 20.40
N GLU A 218 6.73 -21.35 19.36
CA GLU A 218 5.55 -22.22 19.24
C GLU A 218 5.89 -23.72 19.10
N LEU A 219 7.10 -24.06 18.64
CA LEU A 219 7.52 -25.45 18.47
C LEU A 219 7.71 -26.15 19.82
N SER A 220 7.08 -27.31 20.04
CA SER A 220 7.31 -28.12 21.23
C SER A 220 8.63 -28.91 21.13
N ASP A 221 8.86 -29.52 19.97
CA ASP A 221 9.94 -30.49 19.73
C ASP A 221 10.75 -30.14 18.47
N PRO A 222 12.02 -30.58 18.39
CA PRO A 222 12.81 -30.48 17.17
C PRO A 222 12.09 -31.10 15.95
N ASN A 223 12.00 -30.34 14.87
CA ASN A 223 11.23 -30.68 13.67
C ASN A 223 12.12 -30.91 12.43
N SER A 224 13.44 -30.97 12.61
CA SER A 224 14.37 -31.44 11.59
C SER A 224 14.21 -32.93 11.30
N PRO A 225 14.61 -33.41 10.10
CA PRO A 225 14.52 -34.83 9.75
C PRO A 225 15.21 -35.77 10.75
N ASP A 226 16.35 -35.34 11.30
CA ASP A 226 17.17 -36.06 12.28
C ASP A 226 16.86 -35.68 13.75
N LYS A 227 15.85 -34.83 13.98
CA LYS A 227 15.42 -34.36 15.32
C LYS A 227 16.50 -33.63 16.13
N SER A 228 17.51 -33.06 15.47
CA SER A 228 18.60 -32.31 16.12
C SER A 228 18.38 -30.79 16.15
N HIS A 229 17.48 -30.24 15.32
CA HIS A 229 17.25 -28.80 15.21
C HIS A 229 15.76 -28.43 15.25
N PHE A 230 15.48 -27.22 15.72
CA PHE A 230 14.25 -26.51 15.42
C PHE A 230 14.42 -25.71 14.13
N MET A 231 13.38 -25.71 13.31
CA MET A 231 13.41 -25.15 11.98
C MET A 231 12.14 -24.37 11.69
N VAL A 232 12.31 -23.16 11.17
CA VAL A 232 11.22 -22.32 10.66
C VAL A 232 11.59 -21.88 9.25
N GLU A 233 10.71 -22.15 8.29
CA GLU A 233 10.88 -21.66 6.92
C GLU A 233 10.82 -20.13 6.92
N LEU A 234 11.75 -19.48 6.19
CA LEU A 234 11.64 -18.08 5.84
C LEU A 234 10.40 -17.89 4.97
N SER A 235 9.73 -16.76 5.10
CA SER A 235 8.48 -16.49 4.37
C SER A 235 8.76 -16.51 2.87
N PRO A 236 8.01 -17.27 2.06
CA PRO A 236 8.13 -17.22 0.61
C PRO A 236 7.94 -15.81 0.05
N TYR A 237 7.09 -15.00 0.67
CA TYR A 237 6.93 -13.60 0.28
C TYR A 237 8.20 -12.78 0.56
N PHE A 238 8.88 -13.04 1.68
CA PHE A 238 10.13 -12.36 2.03
C PHE A 238 11.24 -12.79 1.08
N THR A 239 11.47 -14.08 0.91
CA THR A 239 12.57 -14.61 0.10
C THR A 239 12.47 -14.21 -1.37
N GLN A 240 11.25 -14.03 -1.88
CA GLN A 240 11.00 -13.60 -3.25
C GLN A 240 11.46 -12.16 -3.54
N ILE A 241 11.43 -11.27 -2.55
CA ILE A 241 11.77 -9.83 -2.74
C ILE A 241 13.00 -9.37 -1.94
N ALA A 242 13.53 -10.21 -1.06
CA ALA A 242 14.70 -9.91 -0.25
C ALA A 242 15.98 -9.99 -1.09
N THR A 243 16.89 -9.05 -0.87
CA THR A 243 18.27 -9.16 -1.37
C THR A 243 19.12 -9.92 -0.37
N THR A 244 20.33 -10.34 -0.78
CA THR A 244 21.32 -10.92 0.14
C THR A 244 21.56 -10.04 1.36
N LYS A 245 21.65 -8.72 1.17
CA LYS A 245 21.83 -7.75 2.26
C LYS A 245 20.65 -7.75 3.24
N ASP A 246 19.43 -7.93 2.75
CA ASP A 246 18.26 -8.00 3.62
C ASP A 246 18.24 -9.31 4.41
N THR A 247 18.66 -10.42 3.79
CA THR A 247 18.84 -11.70 4.47
C THR A 247 19.93 -11.64 5.54
N ASP A 248 21.05 -10.96 5.29
CA ASP A 248 22.10 -10.74 6.29
C ASP A 248 21.58 -9.89 7.47
N ARG A 249 20.78 -8.86 7.17
CA ARG A 249 20.13 -8.04 8.20
C ARG A 249 19.14 -8.87 9.01
N LEU A 250 18.32 -9.69 8.36
CA LEU A 250 17.41 -10.62 9.03
C LEU A 250 18.18 -11.55 9.98
N PHE A 251 19.25 -12.19 9.49
CA PHE A 251 20.11 -13.05 10.29
C PHE A 251 20.65 -12.31 11.53
N SER A 252 21.10 -11.07 11.37
CA SER A 252 21.62 -10.25 12.46
C SER A 252 20.58 -9.88 13.52
N MET A 253 19.30 -9.80 13.14
CA MET A 253 18.18 -9.49 14.05
C MET A 253 17.76 -10.70 14.89
N LEU A 254 18.06 -11.92 14.43
CA LEU A 254 17.67 -13.13 15.14
C LEU A 254 18.58 -13.39 16.36
N PRO A 255 18.01 -13.74 17.53
CA PRO A 255 18.74 -13.72 18.80
C PRO A 255 19.44 -15.04 19.15
N TYR A 256 19.60 -15.97 18.21
CA TYR A 256 20.09 -17.32 18.45
C TYR A 256 21.58 -17.46 18.14
N LYS A 257 22.32 -18.21 18.97
CA LYS A 257 23.77 -18.41 18.80
C LYS A 257 24.08 -19.46 17.75
N THR A 258 23.32 -20.54 17.74
CA THR A 258 23.44 -21.68 16.80
C THR A 258 22.69 -21.46 15.49
N LEU A 259 22.29 -20.22 15.18
CA LEU A 259 21.51 -19.91 13.99
C LEU A 259 22.27 -20.22 12.70
N SER A 260 21.60 -20.91 11.78
CA SER A 260 22.02 -21.02 10.38
C SER A 260 20.82 -20.88 9.45
N PHE A 261 21.07 -20.42 8.22
CA PHE A 261 20.10 -20.49 7.13
C PHE A 261 20.53 -21.60 6.17
N SER A 262 19.64 -22.52 5.85
CA SER A 262 19.95 -23.62 4.94
C SER A 262 18.72 -24.15 4.22
N GLN A 263 18.94 -24.68 3.02
CA GLN A 263 17.97 -25.53 2.35
C GLN A 263 18.04 -26.94 2.92
N ILE A 264 16.92 -27.66 2.82
CA ILE A 264 16.77 -28.97 3.44
C ILE A 264 16.47 -29.95 2.34
N LYS A 265 17.20 -31.06 2.34
CA LYS A 265 17.00 -32.11 1.35
C LYS A 265 15.53 -32.53 1.34
N ASP A 266 14.96 -32.63 0.14
CA ASP A 266 13.57 -33.02 -0.09
C ASP A 266 12.51 -32.05 0.48
N ARG A 267 12.89 -30.80 0.80
CA ARG A 267 11.94 -29.72 1.13
C ARG A 267 12.23 -28.46 0.30
N HIS A 268 11.16 -27.76 -0.07
CA HIS A 268 11.28 -26.46 -0.72
C HIS A 268 11.53 -25.35 0.31
N GLY A 269 12.20 -24.28 -0.13
CA GLY A 269 12.41 -23.09 0.69
C GLY A 269 13.71 -23.08 1.49
N THR A 270 13.97 -21.93 2.12
CA THR A 270 15.12 -21.72 3.01
C THR A 270 14.64 -21.70 4.44
N TYR A 271 15.32 -22.41 5.33
CA TYR A 271 14.94 -22.54 6.73
C TYR A 271 15.95 -21.83 7.63
N ALA A 272 15.44 -21.18 8.66
CA ALA A 272 16.21 -20.82 9.84
C ALA A 272 16.29 -22.03 10.76
N LEU A 273 17.50 -22.47 11.10
CA LEU A 273 17.76 -23.60 12.00
C LEU A 273 18.43 -23.12 13.27
N ILE A 274 18.05 -23.71 14.39
CA ILE A 274 18.71 -23.56 15.69
C ILE A 274 18.84 -24.93 16.34
N GLY A 275 19.92 -25.16 17.09
CA GLY A 275 20.12 -26.44 17.77
C GLY A 275 19.01 -26.73 18.79
N LYS A 276 18.70 -28.01 19.00
CA LYS A 276 17.67 -28.45 19.98
C LYS A 276 17.87 -27.90 21.40
N ASP A 277 19.11 -27.60 21.78
CA ASP A 277 19.48 -27.11 23.11
C ASP A 277 19.56 -25.56 23.17
N GLU A 278 19.30 -24.84 22.07
CA GLU A 278 19.28 -23.36 22.06
C GLU A 278 18.05 -22.81 22.79
N ASN A 279 18.24 -21.76 23.60
CA ASN A 279 17.13 -21.06 24.25
C ASN A 279 16.30 -20.26 23.22
N ARG A 280 15.02 -20.65 23.08
CA ARG A 280 14.04 -20.09 22.13
C ARG A 280 13.27 -18.90 22.69
N ASP A 281 13.24 -18.71 24.00
CA ASP A 281 12.54 -17.64 24.72
C ASP A 281 13.31 -16.33 24.69
N ARG A 282 13.56 -15.84 23.48
CA ARG A 282 14.25 -14.57 23.23
C ARG A 282 13.39 -13.62 22.42
N LEU A 283 13.73 -12.34 22.48
CA LEU A 283 13.16 -11.31 21.61
C LEU A 283 14.16 -11.00 20.49
N ILE A 284 13.65 -10.45 19.39
CA ILE A 284 14.52 -9.96 18.30
C ILE A 284 15.55 -8.97 18.85
N LYS A 285 16.76 -9.00 18.31
CA LYS A 285 17.79 -7.98 18.59
C LYS A 285 17.31 -6.65 18.01
N LYS A 286 17.73 -5.54 18.63
CA LYS A 286 17.38 -4.20 18.16
C LYS A 286 17.77 -4.05 16.68
N PRO A 287 16.84 -3.60 15.81
CA PRO A 287 17.16 -3.31 14.42
C PRO A 287 18.31 -2.32 14.36
N ARG A 288 19.37 -2.64 13.59
CA ARG A 288 20.34 -1.61 13.21
C ARG A 288 19.66 -0.75 12.12
N PRO A 289 19.45 0.56 12.36
CA PRO A 289 18.86 1.42 11.36
C PRO A 289 19.73 1.43 10.11
N SER A 290 19.12 1.51 8.93
CA SER A 290 19.85 1.67 7.68
C SER A 290 20.72 2.94 7.70
N VAL A 291 21.82 2.96 6.95
CA VAL A 291 22.71 4.15 6.85
C VAL A 291 21.91 5.40 6.48
N ARG A 292 20.88 5.26 5.63
CA ARG A 292 19.99 6.35 5.24
C ARG A 292 19.09 6.82 6.38
N ALA A 293 18.52 5.89 7.15
CA ALA A 293 17.75 6.22 8.35
C ALA A 293 18.62 6.89 9.42
N GLN A 294 19.90 6.50 9.54
CA GLN A 294 20.88 7.16 10.41
C GLN A 294 21.13 8.60 9.93
N LEU A 295 21.39 8.80 8.63
CA LEU A 295 21.57 10.13 8.04
C LEU A 295 20.33 11.03 8.19
N ALA A 296 19.12 10.49 8.11
CA ALA A 296 17.88 11.22 8.35
C ALA A 296 17.71 11.61 9.83
N GLN A 297 18.09 10.73 10.76
CA GLN A 297 18.12 11.02 12.20
C GLN A 297 19.17 12.08 12.55
N ASP A 298 20.33 12.03 11.91
CA ASP A 298 21.39 13.03 12.06
C ASP A 298 20.94 14.39 11.53
N LYS A 299 20.30 14.44 10.35
CA LYS A 299 19.66 15.67 9.83
C LYS A 299 18.63 16.26 10.80
N LYS A 300 17.80 15.42 11.46
CA LYS A 300 16.85 15.86 12.49
C LYS A 300 17.55 16.39 13.75
N ARG A 301 18.71 15.83 14.11
CA ARG A 301 19.54 16.30 15.24
C ARG A 301 20.24 17.62 14.94
N THR A 302 20.62 17.87 13.69
CA THR A 302 21.36 19.08 13.28
C THR A 302 20.47 20.24 12.82
N ALA A 303 19.14 20.08 12.76
CA ALA A 303 18.24 21.18 12.42
C ALA A 303 18.13 22.18 13.61
N PRO A 304 18.53 23.46 13.45
CA PRO A 304 18.47 24.42 14.55
C PRO A 304 17.02 24.71 14.91
N LYS A 305 16.65 24.45 16.17
CA LYS A 305 15.39 24.93 16.76
C LYS A 305 15.36 26.46 16.69
N LYS A 306 14.66 27.03 15.71
CA LYS A 306 14.27 28.45 15.74
C LYS A 306 13.24 28.66 16.85
N THR A 307 13.70 28.81 18.09
CA THR A 307 12.92 29.50 19.13
C THR A 307 13.07 31.00 18.90
N ALA A 308 12.06 31.60 18.27
CA ALA A 308 11.91 33.05 18.25
C ALA A 308 11.42 33.52 19.62
N ALA A 309 12.34 33.85 20.53
CA ALA A 309 12.02 34.60 21.73
C ALA A 309 11.95 36.10 21.38
N LYS A 310 10.77 36.58 20.99
CA LYS A 310 10.47 38.03 21.07
C LYS A 310 10.29 38.38 22.55
N LYS A 311 11.34 38.88 23.20
CA LYS A 311 11.16 39.70 24.41
C LYS A 311 10.66 41.07 23.95
N LYS A 312 9.39 41.38 24.22
CA LYS A 312 8.90 42.75 24.34
C LYS A 312 9.38 43.25 25.69
N ASP A 313 10.21 44.29 25.68
CA ASP A 313 10.53 45.04 26.89
C ASP A 313 9.43 46.10 27.06
N HIS A 314 8.72 46.04 28.18
CA HIS A 314 7.82 47.09 28.66
C HIS A 314 8.25 47.44 30.07
N GLY A 315 8.89 48.60 30.22
CA GLY A 315 9.21 49.23 31.49
C GLY A 315 9.22 50.75 31.31
N LEU A 316 8.22 51.41 31.89
CA LEU A 316 8.02 52.86 31.98
C LEU A 316 8.83 53.45 33.14
N GLU A 317 9.20 54.73 32.97
CA GLU A 317 9.47 55.80 33.97
C GLU A 317 10.61 55.64 35.00
N VAL A 318 11.58 56.56 34.94
CA VAL A 318 11.57 57.88 35.64
C VAL A 318 12.22 58.94 34.76
#